data_AF-A0A8G0PG57-F1
#
_entry.id   AF-A0A8G0PG57-F1
#
_cell.length_a   1.000
_cell.length_b   1.000
_cell.length_c   1.000
_cell.angle_alpha   90.00
_cell.angle_beta   90.00
_cell.angle_gamma   90.00
#
_symmetry.space_group_name_H-M   'P 1'
#
loop_
_entity.id
_entity.type
_entity.pdbx_description
1 polymer ?
#
loop_
_entity_poly.entity_id
_entity_poly.type
_entity_poly.pdbx_seq_one_letter_code
_entity_poly.pdbx_strand_id
1 'polypeptide(L)'
;MLVQEDLSRSLDGGESPSFQFLSCTGSTVNDMLAGAEHSQIDEFNTTATADFALLSIGGNDLGFFEIMNSCIFRFYSFYSGTCESALRHADEQMASSDFEHRLRLVIMEILDRVRWEKRPWFTITVTGYARFFNADTEECDDYSFGMWWRGPKLKRELRQRMNDMVVDVNNKIRRSVDAINAAFAEPRVLFVDYDDAFEGHRFCEPGVIEPDYARNETWFFLVGGLDNTESPVLGVTDALLPLDSPLVDPVNCLGPAQKSGDWGEMALCMMATAASKDAELRKADGRVVAENSMWYVPTYYGKTFHPRSLGHMAMRDRIYKAWRENNIIPTLG
;
A
#
# COMPACT_ATOMS: atom_id res chain seq x y z
N MET A 1 2.75 13.47 -2.85
CA MET A 1 3.08 14.92 -2.89
C MET A 1 2.05 15.79 -3.62
N LEU A 2 1.06 15.22 -4.31
CA LEU A 2 0.06 15.99 -5.08
C LEU A 2 -0.62 17.13 -4.30
N VAL A 3 -1.11 16.87 -3.08
CA VAL A 3 -1.75 17.90 -2.23
C VAL A 3 -0.79 19.06 -1.92
N GLN A 4 0.48 18.77 -1.66
CA GLN A 4 1.49 19.78 -1.39
C GLN A 4 1.80 20.63 -2.63
N GLU A 5 1.89 19.99 -3.80
CA GLU A 5 2.11 20.68 -5.08
C GLU A 5 0.94 21.62 -5.41
N ASP A 6 -0.29 21.14 -5.23
CA ASP A 6 -1.50 21.94 -5.45
C ASP A 6 -1.56 23.15 -4.49
N LEU A 7 -1.27 22.93 -3.20
CA LEU A 7 -1.20 24.01 -2.21
C LEU A 7 -0.10 25.03 -2.54
N SER A 8 1.08 24.57 -2.97
CA SER A 8 2.18 25.44 -3.38
C SER A 8 1.82 26.31 -4.59
N ARG A 9 1.02 25.80 -5.53
CA ARG A 9 0.55 26.54 -6.72
C ARG A 9 -0.54 27.55 -6.39
N SER A 10 -1.36 27.29 -5.38
CA SER A 10 -2.47 28.18 -4.99
C SER A 10 -2.03 29.49 -4.31
N LEU A 11 -0.77 29.59 -3.91
CA LEU A 11 -0.23 30.76 -3.21
C LEU A 11 0.42 31.72 -4.21
N ASP A 12 -0.35 32.68 -4.72
CA ASP A 12 0.18 33.83 -5.46
C ASP A 12 0.97 34.76 -4.51
N GLY A 13 2.26 34.44 -4.29
CA GLY A 13 3.21 35.30 -3.57
C GLY A 13 3.26 35.17 -2.04
N GLY A 14 2.64 34.13 -1.47
CA GLY A 14 2.74 33.77 -0.04
C GLY A 14 3.93 32.84 0.30
N GLU A 15 4.18 32.60 1.59
CA GLU A 15 5.14 31.57 2.03
C GLU A 15 4.67 30.17 1.64
N SER A 16 5.53 29.37 1.01
CA SER A 16 5.20 28.00 0.62
C SER A 16 4.80 27.14 1.81
N PRO A 17 3.82 26.22 1.67
CA PRO A 17 3.37 25.38 2.76
C PRO A 17 4.51 24.47 3.23
N SER A 18 4.72 24.40 4.55
CA SER A 18 5.65 23.42 5.12
C SER A 18 5.09 22.01 4.95
N PHE A 19 5.96 21.05 4.62
CA PHE A 19 5.59 19.65 4.41
C PHE A 19 6.59 18.73 5.08
N GLN A 20 6.09 17.66 5.69
CA GLN A 20 6.88 16.61 6.32
C GLN A 20 6.40 15.27 5.77
N PHE A 21 7.30 14.53 5.11
CA PHE A 21 7.01 13.19 4.60
C PHE A 21 7.58 12.15 5.56
N LEU A 22 6.69 11.53 6.35
CA LEU A 22 7.06 10.56 7.38
C LEU A 22 6.61 9.13 7.02
N SER A 23 6.00 8.92 5.85
CA SER A 23 5.57 7.59 5.43
C SER A 23 6.77 6.66 5.26
N CYS A 24 6.66 5.44 5.77
CA CYS A 24 7.68 4.41 5.66
C CYS A 24 7.07 3.14 5.09
N THR A 25 7.76 2.53 4.13
CA THR A 25 7.41 1.22 3.56
C THR A 25 7.38 0.16 4.66
N GLY A 26 6.44 -0.78 4.59
CA GLY A 26 6.35 -1.87 5.58
C GLY A 26 5.84 -1.50 6.98
N SER A 27 5.72 -0.20 7.29
CA SER A 27 5.32 0.24 8.63
C SER A 27 3.93 -0.28 9.02
N THR A 28 3.84 -0.79 10.23
CA THR A 28 2.62 -1.19 10.94
C THR A 28 2.18 -0.10 11.91
N VAL A 29 0.97 -0.20 12.46
CA VAL A 29 0.48 0.74 13.47
C VAL A 29 1.39 0.79 14.70
N ASN A 30 2.01 -0.34 15.09
CA ASN A 30 2.93 -0.38 16.22
C ASN A 30 4.22 0.40 15.98
N ASP A 31 4.72 0.39 14.74
CA ASP A 31 5.97 1.09 14.39
C ASP A 31 5.79 2.61 14.50
N MET A 32 4.56 3.10 14.34
CA MET A 32 4.25 4.52 14.47
C MET A 32 4.25 5.04 15.89
N LEU A 33 3.92 4.21 16.88
CA LEU A 33 3.74 4.62 18.27
C LEU A 33 5.01 5.28 18.84
N ALA A 34 4.83 6.25 19.72
CA ALA A 34 5.95 6.92 20.38
C ALA A 34 6.85 5.91 21.12
N GLY A 35 8.17 6.05 20.98
CA GLY A 35 9.17 5.18 21.58
C GLY A 35 9.51 3.92 20.79
N ALA A 36 8.89 3.67 19.64
CA ALA A 36 9.33 2.63 18.69
C ALA A 36 10.69 2.99 18.04
N GLU A 37 11.44 2.00 17.56
CA GLU A 37 12.80 2.19 16.97
C GLU A 37 12.81 3.21 15.82
N HIS A 38 11.73 3.28 15.05
CA HIS A 38 11.54 4.17 13.88
C HIS A 38 10.20 4.91 13.93
N SER A 39 9.84 5.44 15.10
CA SER A 39 8.54 6.10 15.33
C SER A 39 8.33 7.34 14.47
N GLN A 40 7.36 7.28 13.56
CA GLN A 40 6.91 8.45 12.80
C GLN A 40 6.34 9.57 13.69
N ILE A 41 5.75 9.23 14.84
CA ILE A 41 5.20 10.22 15.77
C ILE A 41 6.33 10.99 16.47
N ASP A 42 7.42 10.32 16.84
CA ASP A 42 8.58 10.97 17.45
C ASP A 42 9.31 11.88 16.45
N GLU A 43 9.41 11.44 15.19
CA GLU A 43 9.98 12.21 14.09
C GLU A 43 9.12 13.42 13.68
N PHE A 44 7.84 13.44 14.03
CA PHE A 44 6.93 14.53 13.67
C PHE A 44 7.34 15.84 14.34
N ASN A 45 7.92 16.75 13.55
CA ASN A 45 8.35 18.05 14.02
C ASN A 45 7.16 19.02 14.15
N THR A 46 6.76 19.28 15.39
CA THR A 46 5.63 20.18 15.71
C THR A 46 6.05 21.61 16.08
N THR A 47 7.30 21.98 15.79
CA THR A 47 7.82 23.34 16.07
C THR A 47 7.12 24.37 15.19
N ALA A 48 6.83 24.00 13.93
CA ALA A 48 5.90 24.74 13.07
C ALA A 48 4.43 24.36 13.35
N THR A 49 3.51 25.20 12.93
CA THR A 49 2.07 24.88 12.94
C THR A 49 1.78 23.83 11.87
N ALA A 50 1.12 22.75 12.28
CA ALA A 50 0.54 21.77 11.36
C ALA A 50 -0.97 22.03 11.31
N ASP A 51 -1.52 22.10 10.09
CA ASP A 51 -2.95 22.39 9.87
C ASP A 51 -3.74 21.11 9.58
N PHE A 52 -3.11 20.11 8.98
CA PHE A 52 -3.71 18.79 8.79
C PHE A 52 -2.63 17.71 8.70
N ALA A 53 -3.06 16.45 8.81
CA ALA A 53 -2.27 15.28 8.48
C ALA A 53 -3.05 14.35 7.54
N LEU A 54 -2.35 13.68 6.64
CA LEU A 54 -2.88 12.58 5.83
C LEU A 54 -2.27 11.27 6.35
N LEU A 55 -3.12 10.30 6.67
CA LEU A 55 -2.71 9.03 7.26
C LEU A 55 -3.28 7.85 6.46
N SER A 56 -2.41 6.95 6.05
CA SER A 56 -2.76 5.63 5.52
C SER A 56 -1.92 4.61 6.27
N ILE A 57 -2.55 3.70 7.00
CA ILE A 57 -1.86 2.68 7.80
C ILE A 57 -2.76 1.44 7.96
N GLY A 58 -2.18 0.29 8.25
CA GLY A 58 -2.92 -0.93 8.61
C GLY A 58 -2.83 -2.10 7.64
N GLY A 59 -2.50 -1.88 6.36
CA GLY A 59 -2.35 -2.97 5.40
C GLY A 59 -1.30 -4.01 5.82
N ASN A 60 -0.19 -3.56 6.41
CA ASN A 60 0.89 -4.42 6.89
C ASN A 60 0.54 -5.18 8.18
N ASP A 61 -0.32 -4.60 9.03
CA ASP A 61 -0.74 -5.21 10.31
C ASP A 61 -1.57 -6.49 10.14
N LEU A 62 -2.18 -6.66 8.96
CA LEU A 62 -3.22 -7.66 8.72
C LEU A 62 -2.77 -8.79 7.79
N GLY A 63 -1.45 -8.98 7.64
CA GLY A 63 -0.89 -10.13 6.92
C GLY A 63 -1.04 -10.06 5.40
N PHE A 64 -1.25 -8.86 4.82
CA PHE A 64 -1.43 -8.70 3.39
C PHE A 64 -0.29 -9.35 2.57
N PHE A 65 0.97 -9.20 3.01
CA PHE A 65 2.10 -9.83 2.35
C PHE A 65 1.99 -11.36 2.26
N GLU A 66 1.51 -12.02 3.32
CA GLU A 66 1.35 -13.47 3.34
C GLU A 66 0.32 -13.94 2.30
N ILE A 67 -0.76 -13.18 2.12
CA ILE A 67 -1.75 -13.39 1.06
C ILE A 67 -1.10 -13.18 -0.31
N MET A 68 -0.37 -12.07 -0.51
CA MET A 68 0.30 -11.79 -1.79
C MET A 68 1.29 -12.89 -2.16
N ASN A 69 2.05 -13.40 -1.20
CA ASN A 69 2.97 -14.52 -1.40
C ASN A 69 2.22 -15.83 -1.65
N SER A 70 1.21 -16.18 -0.85
CA SER A 70 0.60 -17.52 -0.92
C SER A 70 -0.46 -17.66 -2.02
N CYS A 71 -1.16 -16.58 -2.33
CA CYS A 71 -2.35 -16.58 -3.19
C CYS A 71 -2.14 -15.96 -4.57
N ILE A 72 -1.20 -15.03 -4.74
CA ILE A 72 -1.06 -14.24 -5.98
C ILE A 72 0.27 -14.50 -6.67
N PHE A 73 1.37 -14.06 -6.07
CA PHE A 73 2.68 -14.02 -6.71
C PHE A 73 3.50 -15.29 -6.50
N ARG A 74 3.34 -15.95 -5.35
CA ARG A 74 4.13 -17.14 -5.01
C ARG A 74 5.63 -16.84 -5.02
N PHE A 75 6.08 -15.76 -4.38
CA PHE A 75 7.47 -15.30 -4.41
C PHE A 75 8.45 -16.41 -4.00
N TYR A 76 8.13 -17.20 -2.97
CA TYR A 76 8.95 -18.34 -2.56
C TYR A 76 8.64 -19.66 -3.32
N SER A 77 8.06 -19.58 -4.51
CA SER A 77 7.64 -20.73 -5.32
C SER A 77 6.79 -21.73 -4.49
N PHE A 78 6.94 -23.03 -4.70
CA PHE A 78 6.17 -24.06 -3.99
C PHE A 78 6.35 -24.06 -2.45
N TYR A 79 7.29 -23.25 -1.93
CA TYR A 79 7.53 -23.07 -0.49
C TYR A 79 6.75 -21.89 0.12
N SER A 80 5.87 -21.23 -0.65
CA SER A 80 5.11 -20.05 -0.21
C SER A 80 3.96 -20.36 0.76
N GLY A 81 3.80 -21.62 1.20
CA GLY A 81 2.63 -22.04 1.97
C GLY A 81 1.37 -22.22 1.12
N THR A 82 0.21 -22.34 1.76
CA THR A 82 -1.09 -22.46 1.08
C THR A 82 -1.89 -21.18 1.21
N CYS A 83 -2.60 -20.81 0.14
CA CYS A 83 -3.47 -19.63 0.15
C CYS A 83 -4.55 -19.72 1.25
N GLU A 84 -5.12 -20.91 1.48
CA GLU A 84 -6.11 -21.13 2.54
C GLU A 84 -5.56 -20.81 3.94
N SER A 85 -4.30 -21.16 4.22
CA SER A 85 -3.68 -20.85 5.51
C SER A 85 -3.45 -19.35 5.66
N ALA A 86 -2.99 -18.67 4.61
CA ALA A 86 -2.77 -17.23 4.62
C ALA A 86 -4.08 -16.45 4.81
N LEU A 87 -5.16 -16.87 4.12
CA LEU A 87 -6.49 -16.29 4.28
C LEU A 87 -7.04 -16.50 5.69
N ARG A 88 -6.90 -17.70 6.25
CA ARG A 88 -7.32 -17.99 7.61
C ARG A 88 -6.56 -17.15 8.64
N HIS A 89 -5.27 -16.97 8.46
CA HIS A 89 -4.48 -16.12 9.36
C HIS A 89 -4.93 -14.66 9.28
N ALA A 90 -5.20 -14.14 8.08
CA ALA A 90 -5.77 -12.80 7.92
C ALA A 90 -7.15 -12.68 8.59
N ASP A 91 -8.00 -13.70 8.51
CA ASP A 91 -9.29 -13.74 9.20
C ASP A 91 -9.15 -13.69 10.73
N GLU A 92 -8.20 -14.44 11.29
CA GLU A 92 -7.91 -14.44 12.73
C GLU A 92 -7.48 -13.03 13.19
N GLN A 93 -6.62 -12.36 12.41
CA GLN A 93 -6.19 -10.99 12.69
C GLN A 93 -7.34 -9.98 12.54
N MET A 94 -8.21 -10.18 11.55
CA MET A 94 -9.40 -9.34 11.32
C MET A 94 -10.49 -9.56 12.37
N ALA A 95 -10.59 -10.74 12.98
CA ALA A 95 -11.51 -10.97 14.09
C ALA A 95 -11.10 -10.21 15.36
N SER A 96 -9.81 -9.93 15.54
CA SER A 96 -9.29 -9.19 16.69
C SER A 96 -9.69 -7.70 16.67
N SER A 97 -9.88 -7.13 17.86
CA SER A 97 -10.03 -5.68 18.07
C SER A 97 -8.69 -4.95 18.22
N ASP A 98 -7.57 -5.67 18.25
CA ASP A 98 -6.24 -5.09 18.48
C ASP A 98 -5.88 -4.03 17.43
N PHE A 99 -6.22 -4.28 16.16
CA PHE A 99 -6.02 -3.29 15.10
C PHE A 99 -6.76 -1.98 15.39
N GLU A 100 -8.06 -2.05 15.70
CA GLU A 100 -8.89 -0.88 16.02
C GLU A 100 -8.38 -0.18 17.29
N HIS A 101 -7.87 -0.93 18.27
CA HIS A 101 -7.27 -0.36 19.48
C HIS A 101 -5.99 0.42 19.18
N ARG A 102 -5.04 -0.20 18.47
CA ARG A 102 -3.76 0.42 18.11
C ARG A 102 -3.96 1.62 17.20
N LEU A 103 -4.86 1.54 16.23
CA LEU A 103 -5.13 2.64 15.31
C LEU A 103 -5.65 3.86 16.06
N ARG A 104 -6.56 3.65 17.03
CA ARG A 104 -7.03 4.74 17.90
C ARG A 104 -5.91 5.33 18.74
N LEU A 105 -5.00 4.51 19.27
CA LEU A 105 -3.84 5.00 20.03
C LEU A 105 -2.94 5.89 19.17
N VAL A 106 -2.54 5.44 17.97
CA VAL A 106 -1.71 6.24 17.05
C VAL A 106 -2.37 7.57 16.71
N ILE A 107 -3.66 7.57 16.37
CA ILE A 107 -4.38 8.81 16.03
C ILE A 107 -4.42 9.76 17.24
N MET A 108 -4.68 9.24 18.45
CA MET A 108 -4.68 10.04 19.67
C MET A 108 -3.29 10.60 20.02
N GLU A 109 -2.23 9.82 19.80
CA GLU A 109 -0.85 10.28 19.98
C GLU A 109 -0.48 11.38 18.97
N ILE A 110 -0.92 11.29 17.71
CA ILE A 110 -0.74 12.38 16.73
C ILE A 110 -1.45 13.65 17.22
N LEU A 111 -2.68 13.54 17.72
CA LEU A 111 -3.44 14.67 18.28
C LEU A 111 -2.74 15.29 19.50
N ASP A 112 -2.24 14.47 20.41
CA ASP A 112 -1.49 14.93 21.60
C ASP A 112 -0.17 15.59 21.20
N ARG A 113 0.56 15.00 20.25
CA ARG A 113 1.83 15.50 19.73
C ARG A 113 1.71 16.92 19.17
N VAL A 114 0.59 17.25 18.51
CA VAL A 114 0.31 18.60 18.00
C VAL A 114 -0.33 19.54 19.04
N ARG A 115 -0.66 19.04 20.23
CA ARG A 115 -1.41 19.75 21.28
C ARG A 115 -2.74 20.28 20.73
N TRP A 116 -3.57 19.36 20.24
CA TRP A 116 -4.81 19.63 19.51
C TRP A 116 -5.73 20.63 20.23
N GLU A 117 -5.73 20.71 21.57
CA GLU A 117 -6.52 21.68 22.34
C GLU A 117 -6.14 23.14 22.02
N LYS A 118 -4.88 23.37 21.64
CA LYS A 118 -4.37 24.68 21.22
C LYS A 118 -4.48 24.90 19.70
N ARG A 119 -4.89 23.87 18.96
CA ARG A 119 -5.01 23.85 17.50
C ARG A 119 -6.36 23.23 17.08
N PRO A 120 -7.49 23.85 17.43
CA PRO A 120 -8.82 23.31 17.14
C PRO A 120 -9.17 23.26 15.64
N TRP A 121 -8.32 23.76 14.75
CA TRP A 121 -8.48 23.59 13.30
C TRP A 121 -7.74 22.35 12.76
N PHE A 122 -6.82 21.76 13.53
CA PHE A 122 -6.03 20.62 13.07
C PHE A 122 -6.93 19.41 12.83
N THR A 123 -6.82 18.84 11.64
CA THR A 123 -7.61 17.66 11.24
C THR A 123 -6.72 16.55 10.70
N ILE A 124 -6.99 15.32 11.12
CA ILE A 124 -6.35 14.12 10.56
C ILE A 124 -7.30 13.54 9.52
N THR A 125 -6.82 13.29 8.30
CA THR A 125 -7.57 12.57 7.26
C THR A 125 -6.98 11.18 7.10
N VAL A 126 -7.73 10.18 7.51
CA VAL A 126 -7.38 8.76 7.37
C VAL A 126 -8.01 8.23 6.09
N THR A 127 -7.18 7.71 5.18
CA THR A 127 -7.67 7.13 3.93
C THR A 127 -7.95 5.63 4.09
N GLY A 128 -8.97 5.13 3.42
CA GLY A 128 -9.20 3.69 3.25
C GLY A 128 -8.28 3.05 2.20
N TYR A 129 -8.71 1.90 1.69
CA TYR A 129 -8.08 1.14 0.62
C TYR A 129 -9.11 0.88 -0.50
N ALA A 130 -8.66 0.84 -1.75
CA ALA A 130 -9.50 0.39 -2.86
C ALA A 130 -9.39 -1.13 -3.04
N ARG A 131 -10.50 -1.77 -3.41
CA ARG A 131 -10.57 -3.16 -3.85
C ARG A 131 -9.64 -3.34 -5.07
N PHE A 132 -8.92 -4.45 -5.10
CA PHE A 132 -7.86 -4.67 -6.09
C PHE A 132 -8.36 -5.22 -7.41
N PHE A 133 -9.46 -5.97 -7.38
CA PHE A 133 -9.96 -6.73 -8.53
C PHE A 133 -11.38 -6.34 -8.88
N ASN A 134 -11.73 -6.35 -10.16
CA ASN A 134 -13.09 -6.65 -10.55
C ASN A 134 -13.34 -8.13 -10.24
N ALA A 135 -14.48 -8.46 -9.61
CA ALA A 135 -14.85 -9.83 -9.24
C ALA A 135 -16.24 -10.24 -9.80
N ASP A 136 -16.76 -9.48 -10.76
CA ASP A 136 -18.12 -9.65 -11.29
C ASP A 136 -18.17 -10.71 -12.40
N THR A 137 -17.06 -10.92 -13.11
CA THR A 137 -16.95 -11.87 -14.23
C THR A 137 -15.97 -13.00 -13.92
N GLU A 138 -16.04 -14.10 -14.68
CA GLU A 138 -15.09 -15.22 -14.63
C GLU A 138 -13.97 -15.08 -15.68
N GLU A 139 -13.94 -14.00 -16.47
CA GLU A 139 -12.98 -13.82 -17.59
C GLU A 139 -11.51 -13.89 -17.13
N CYS A 140 -11.24 -13.49 -15.88
CA CYS A 140 -9.89 -13.48 -15.32
C CYS A 140 -9.45 -14.80 -14.68
N ASP A 141 -10.33 -15.81 -14.65
CA ASP A 141 -10.15 -17.02 -13.84
C ASP A 141 -8.95 -17.87 -14.25
N ASP A 142 -8.48 -17.74 -15.49
CA ASP A 142 -7.33 -18.48 -15.99
C ASP A 142 -6.06 -17.63 -16.11
N TYR A 143 -6.11 -16.35 -15.76
CA TYR A 143 -4.93 -15.49 -15.65
C TYR A 143 -4.18 -15.71 -14.33
N SER A 144 -2.92 -15.29 -14.30
CA SER A 144 -2.04 -15.44 -13.15
C SER A 144 -1.04 -14.29 -13.11
N PHE A 145 -0.83 -13.75 -11.92
CA PHE A 145 0.30 -12.87 -11.62
C PHE A 145 1.50 -13.62 -11.03
N GLY A 146 1.44 -14.95 -10.93
CA GLY A 146 2.48 -15.74 -10.28
C GLY A 146 3.84 -15.57 -10.94
N MET A 147 4.90 -15.47 -10.13
CA MET A 147 6.28 -15.28 -10.57
C MET A 147 6.85 -16.48 -11.32
N TRP A 148 6.30 -17.65 -11.02
CA TRP A 148 6.82 -18.92 -11.48
C TRP A 148 5.81 -19.63 -12.38
N TRP A 149 6.33 -20.55 -13.19
CA TRP A 149 5.49 -21.46 -13.96
C TRP A 149 4.47 -22.15 -13.05
N ARG A 150 3.22 -22.24 -13.53
CA ARG A 150 2.05 -22.71 -12.76
C ARG A 150 1.80 -21.88 -11.49
N GLY A 151 1.88 -20.56 -11.63
CA GLY A 151 1.43 -19.63 -10.60
C GLY A 151 -0.07 -19.80 -10.25
N PRO A 152 -0.49 -19.31 -9.06
CA PRO A 152 -1.89 -19.29 -8.67
C PRO A 152 -2.78 -18.59 -9.69
N LYS A 153 -4.02 -19.05 -9.84
CA LYS A 153 -4.99 -18.47 -10.77
C LYS A 153 -5.84 -17.41 -10.09
N LEU A 154 -6.17 -16.34 -10.81
CA LEU A 154 -7.00 -15.23 -10.33
C LEU A 154 -8.50 -15.58 -10.41
N LYS A 155 -8.87 -16.71 -9.81
CA LYS A 155 -10.27 -17.18 -9.75
C LYS A 155 -11.17 -16.13 -9.12
N ARG A 156 -12.40 -16.01 -9.62
CA ARG A 156 -13.40 -15.05 -9.15
C ARG A 156 -13.60 -15.10 -7.63
N GLU A 157 -13.61 -16.30 -7.07
CA GLU A 157 -13.71 -16.52 -5.62
C GLU A 157 -12.54 -15.89 -4.85
N LEU A 158 -11.30 -16.05 -5.34
CA LEU A 158 -10.13 -15.43 -4.72
C LEU A 158 -10.19 -13.91 -4.82
N ARG A 159 -10.56 -13.38 -6.00
CA ARG A 159 -10.72 -11.93 -6.23
C ARG A 159 -11.76 -11.33 -5.30
N GLN A 160 -12.94 -11.97 -5.21
CA GLN A 160 -14.00 -11.56 -4.30
C GLN A 160 -13.51 -11.61 -2.85
N ARG A 161 -12.84 -12.69 -2.45
CA ARG A 161 -12.35 -12.85 -1.09
C ARG A 161 -11.36 -11.76 -0.70
N MET A 162 -10.44 -11.39 -1.59
CA MET A 162 -9.51 -10.30 -1.36
C MET A 162 -10.21 -8.93 -1.28
N ASN A 163 -11.21 -8.71 -2.12
CA ASN A 163 -12.02 -7.49 -2.07
C ASN A 163 -12.83 -7.38 -0.77
N ASP A 164 -13.40 -8.47 -0.28
CA ASP A 164 -14.13 -8.50 1.00
C ASP A 164 -13.22 -8.12 2.16
N MET A 165 -11.97 -8.62 2.17
CA MET A 165 -10.98 -8.24 3.18
C MET A 165 -10.68 -6.74 3.15
N VAL A 166 -10.54 -6.14 1.96
CA VAL A 166 -10.36 -4.67 1.83
C VAL A 166 -11.55 -3.91 2.43
N VAL A 167 -12.77 -4.36 2.15
CA VAL A 167 -14.00 -3.76 2.72
C VAL A 167 -14.01 -3.87 4.24
N ASP A 168 -13.62 -5.02 4.79
CA ASP A 168 -13.57 -5.23 6.24
C ASP A 168 -12.53 -4.33 6.92
N VAL A 169 -11.36 -4.12 6.30
CA VAL A 169 -10.34 -3.18 6.78
C VAL A 169 -10.88 -1.75 6.79
N ASN A 170 -11.49 -1.31 5.69
CA ASN A 170 -12.09 0.01 5.59
C ASN A 170 -13.17 0.22 6.68
N ASN A 171 -13.98 -0.79 6.94
CA ASN A 171 -14.98 -0.75 8.01
C ASN A 171 -14.35 -0.63 9.40
N LYS A 172 -13.25 -1.33 9.69
CA LYS A 172 -12.50 -1.18 10.96
C LYS A 172 -11.89 0.22 11.11
N ILE A 173 -11.31 0.76 10.05
CA ILE A 173 -10.76 2.12 10.07
C ILE A 173 -11.88 3.13 10.34
N ARG A 174 -13.00 3.04 9.61
CA ARG A 174 -14.17 3.91 9.81
C ARG A 174 -14.68 3.86 11.25
N ARG A 175 -14.90 2.66 11.79
CA ARG A 175 -15.33 2.49 13.20
C ARG A 175 -14.35 3.08 14.20
N SER A 176 -13.05 2.97 13.94
CA SER A 176 -12.01 3.55 14.80
C SER A 176 -12.07 5.06 14.80
N VAL A 177 -12.24 5.68 13.62
CA VAL A 177 -12.43 7.12 13.45
C VAL A 177 -13.70 7.59 14.14
N ASP A 178 -14.82 6.89 13.95
CA ASP A 178 -16.11 7.22 14.59
C ASP A 178 -16.00 7.16 16.12
N ALA A 179 -15.34 6.12 16.65
CA ALA A 179 -15.12 5.96 18.09
C ALA A 179 -14.24 7.07 18.68
N ILE A 180 -13.24 7.56 17.94
CA ILE A 180 -12.41 8.70 18.35
C ILE A 180 -13.26 9.96 18.38
N ASN A 181 -13.97 10.26 17.28
CA ASN A 181 -14.77 11.48 17.16
C ASN A 181 -15.90 11.55 18.19
N ALA A 182 -16.43 10.42 18.65
CA ALA A 182 -17.43 10.38 19.72
C ALA A 182 -16.92 10.96 21.06
N ALA A 183 -15.59 11.07 21.24
CA ALA A 183 -14.97 11.69 22.42
C ALA A 183 -14.79 13.22 22.29
N PHE A 184 -15.11 13.82 21.14
CA PHE A 184 -14.94 15.25 20.87
C PHE A 184 -16.28 15.93 20.59
N ALA A 185 -16.37 17.22 20.92
CA ALA A 185 -17.54 18.04 20.58
C ALA A 185 -17.66 18.29 19.06
N GLU A 186 -16.53 18.32 18.37
CA GLU A 186 -16.42 18.47 16.91
C GLU A 186 -15.48 17.40 16.37
N PRO A 187 -15.76 16.82 15.18
CA PRO A 187 -14.88 15.82 14.59
C PRO A 187 -13.43 16.32 14.42
N ARG A 188 -12.46 15.49 14.83
CA ARG A 188 -11.02 15.75 14.69
C ARG A 188 -10.37 14.94 13.58
N VAL A 189 -11.07 13.90 13.16
CA VAL A 189 -10.55 12.90 12.24
C VAL A 189 -11.58 12.64 11.16
N LEU A 190 -11.18 12.67 9.90
CA LEU A 190 -12.01 12.28 8.77
C LEU A 190 -11.57 10.93 8.24
N PHE A 191 -12.53 10.08 7.92
CA PHE A 191 -12.31 8.90 7.10
C PHE A 191 -12.67 9.21 5.65
N VAL A 192 -11.74 8.94 4.73
CA VAL A 192 -11.97 9.10 3.27
C VAL A 192 -11.94 7.73 2.61
N ASP A 193 -13.12 7.31 2.17
CA ASP A 193 -13.31 6.16 1.31
C ASP A 193 -13.22 6.60 -0.17
N TYR A 194 -12.31 5.99 -0.92
CA TYR A 194 -12.09 6.28 -2.33
C TYR A 194 -12.28 5.05 -3.23
N ASP A 195 -12.70 3.92 -2.66
CA ASP A 195 -12.78 2.65 -3.38
C ASP A 195 -13.67 2.73 -4.63
N ASP A 196 -14.78 3.46 -4.55
CA ASP A 196 -15.71 3.66 -5.66
C ASP A 196 -15.09 4.46 -6.82
N ALA A 197 -14.04 5.24 -6.58
CA ALA A 197 -13.31 5.93 -7.65
C ALA A 197 -12.48 4.95 -8.51
N PHE A 198 -12.18 3.75 -8.01
CA PHE A 198 -11.39 2.74 -8.72
C PHE A 198 -12.23 1.81 -9.59
N GLU A 199 -13.56 1.95 -9.61
CA GLU A 199 -14.43 1.15 -10.50
C GLU A 199 -14.03 1.34 -11.97
N GLY A 200 -13.81 0.25 -12.71
CA GLY A 200 -13.31 0.29 -14.09
C GLY A 200 -11.78 0.40 -14.20
N HIS A 201 -11.09 0.55 -13.08
CA HIS A 201 -9.64 0.78 -13.01
C HIS A 201 -8.88 -0.27 -12.19
N ARG A 202 -9.56 -1.35 -11.78
CA ARG A 202 -8.96 -2.46 -11.03
C ARG A 202 -8.24 -3.45 -11.96
N PHE A 203 -7.62 -4.46 -11.37
CA PHE A 203 -7.21 -5.65 -12.13
C PHE A 203 -8.45 -6.45 -12.55
N CYS A 204 -8.33 -7.24 -13.62
CA CYS A 204 -9.37 -8.15 -14.10
C CYS A 204 -10.68 -7.45 -14.55
N GLU A 205 -10.61 -6.18 -14.94
CA GLU A 205 -11.78 -5.47 -15.51
C GLU A 205 -12.25 -6.15 -16.81
N PRO A 206 -13.55 -6.05 -17.17
CA PRO A 206 -14.09 -6.75 -18.33
C PRO A 206 -13.30 -6.47 -19.63
N GLY A 207 -12.97 -7.53 -20.37
CA GLY A 207 -12.22 -7.44 -21.62
C GLY A 207 -10.71 -7.21 -21.47
N VAL A 208 -10.15 -7.21 -20.26
CA VAL A 208 -8.69 -7.09 -20.02
C VAL A 208 -8.03 -8.47 -19.97
N ILE A 209 -6.89 -8.61 -20.66
CA ILE A 209 -6.07 -9.83 -20.64
C ILE A 209 -4.92 -9.61 -19.65
N GLU A 210 -4.97 -10.28 -18.50
CA GLU A 210 -4.01 -10.05 -17.42
C GLU A 210 -2.78 -11.00 -17.47
N PRO A 211 -1.57 -10.54 -17.08
CA PRO A 211 -1.22 -9.15 -16.73
C PRO A 211 -1.11 -8.22 -17.94
N ASP A 212 -1.78 -7.08 -17.90
CA ASP A 212 -1.66 -6.03 -18.93
C ASP A 212 -0.77 -4.87 -18.46
N TYR A 213 0.52 -4.96 -18.79
CA TYR A 213 1.51 -3.92 -18.48
C TYR A 213 1.35 -2.63 -19.29
N ALA A 214 0.58 -2.65 -20.38
CA ALA A 214 0.37 -1.48 -21.25
C ALA A 214 -0.91 -0.72 -20.91
N ARG A 215 -1.80 -1.28 -20.08
CA ARG A 215 -3.06 -0.65 -19.69
C ARG A 215 -2.82 0.51 -18.71
N ASN A 216 -3.00 1.74 -19.20
CA ASN A 216 -2.96 2.94 -18.35
C ASN A 216 -4.17 3.08 -17.43
N GLU A 217 -5.30 2.49 -17.84
CA GLU A 217 -6.54 2.48 -17.07
C GLU A 217 -6.49 1.57 -15.84
N THR A 218 -5.47 0.72 -15.69
CA THR A 218 -5.26 -0.01 -14.44
C THR A 218 -4.52 0.90 -13.50
N TRP A 219 -5.15 1.27 -12.39
CA TRP A 219 -4.62 2.24 -11.44
C TRP A 219 -3.76 1.63 -10.34
N PHE A 220 -3.48 0.34 -10.39
CA PHE A 220 -2.53 -0.33 -9.49
C PHE A 220 -1.27 -0.75 -10.24
N PHE A 221 -0.12 -0.71 -9.57
CA PHE A 221 1.12 -1.23 -10.14
C PHE A 221 1.10 -2.77 -10.22
N LEU A 222 1.45 -3.29 -11.40
CA LEU A 222 1.96 -4.65 -11.57
C LEU A 222 3.44 -4.69 -11.15
N VAL A 223 3.97 -5.88 -10.88
CA VAL A 223 5.41 -6.03 -10.57
C VAL A 223 6.24 -5.54 -11.75
N GLY A 224 7.04 -4.48 -11.52
CA GLY A 224 7.86 -3.84 -12.55
C GLY A 224 7.07 -3.05 -13.59
N GLY A 225 5.79 -2.78 -13.34
CA GLY A 225 4.96 -1.94 -14.19
C GLY A 225 5.36 -0.46 -14.09
N LEU A 226 5.26 0.24 -15.22
CA LEU A 226 5.49 1.69 -15.27
C LEU A 226 4.30 2.45 -14.68
N ASP A 227 4.53 3.69 -14.27
CA ASP A 227 3.44 4.58 -13.86
C ASP A 227 2.54 4.98 -15.06
N ASN A 228 1.31 5.43 -14.84
CA ASN A 228 0.35 5.78 -15.92
C ASN A 228 0.35 7.24 -16.34
N THR A 229 1.20 8.08 -15.72
CA THR A 229 1.38 9.49 -16.12
C THR A 229 2.78 9.79 -16.60
N GLU A 230 3.73 8.87 -16.42
CA GLU A 230 5.07 9.01 -16.96
C GLU A 230 5.07 8.60 -18.44
N SER A 231 5.64 9.44 -19.31
CA SER A 231 6.15 8.93 -20.59
C SER A 231 7.28 7.95 -20.25
N PRO A 232 7.43 6.80 -20.94
CA PRO A 232 8.51 5.87 -20.65
C PRO A 232 9.84 6.62 -20.82
N VAL A 233 10.43 7.04 -19.71
CA VAL A 233 11.77 7.61 -19.72
C VAL A 233 12.69 6.42 -19.96
N LEU A 234 13.04 6.21 -21.23
CA LEU A 234 14.22 5.43 -21.60
C LEU A 234 15.42 6.05 -20.88
N GLY A 235 15.70 5.60 -19.65
CA GLY A 235 16.79 6.18 -18.86
C GLY A 235 16.64 6.14 -17.35
N VAL A 236 15.48 5.80 -16.76
CA VAL A 236 15.48 5.36 -15.36
C VAL A 236 16.03 3.93 -15.39
N THR A 237 17.33 3.81 -15.22
CA THR A 237 17.91 2.57 -14.74
C THR A 237 17.33 2.37 -13.34
N ASP A 238 16.17 1.71 -13.21
CA ASP A 238 15.90 0.92 -12.02
C ASP A 238 17.09 -0.04 -11.93
N ALA A 239 18.07 0.38 -11.13
CA ALA A 239 19.40 -0.19 -11.16
C ALA A 239 19.24 -1.65 -10.82
N LEU A 240 19.47 -2.52 -11.81
CA LEU A 240 19.60 -3.95 -11.58
C LEU A 240 20.53 -4.10 -10.37
N LEU A 241 20.07 -4.80 -9.34
CA LEU A 241 20.91 -5.03 -8.18
C LEU A 241 22.21 -5.69 -8.65
N PRO A 242 23.37 -5.24 -8.15
CA PRO A 242 24.62 -5.95 -8.35
C PRO A 242 24.48 -7.42 -7.94
N LEU A 243 25.18 -8.33 -8.62
CA LEU A 243 25.17 -9.77 -8.31
C LEU A 243 25.59 -10.08 -6.86
N ASP A 244 26.39 -9.21 -6.26
CA ASP A 244 26.87 -9.29 -4.88
C ASP A 244 25.98 -8.52 -3.89
N SER A 245 24.79 -8.06 -4.32
CA SER A 245 23.88 -7.37 -3.42
C SER A 245 23.41 -8.31 -2.30
N PRO A 246 23.49 -7.89 -1.03
CA PRO A 246 23.03 -8.70 0.09
C PRO A 246 21.51 -8.98 0.04
N LEU A 247 20.75 -8.21 -0.74
CA LEU A 247 19.30 -8.40 -0.92
C LEU A 247 18.96 -9.64 -1.75
N VAL A 248 19.91 -10.14 -2.54
CA VAL A 248 19.74 -11.34 -3.38
C VAL A 248 20.66 -12.49 -2.97
N ASP A 249 21.38 -12.36 -1.85
CA ASP A 249 22.12 -13.46 -1.25
C ASP A 249 21.14 -14.43 -0.58
N PRO A 250 20.89 -15.62 -1.17
CA PRO A 250 19.87 -16.54 -0.69
C PRO A 250 20.12 -17.10 0.72
N VAL A 251 21.35 -16.92 1.26
CA VAL A 251 21.74 -17.37 2.60
C VAL A 251 21.52 -16.27 3.64
N ASN A 252 21.87 -15.02 3.30
CA ASN A 252 21.96 -13.94 4.28
C ASN A 252 20.85 -12.87 4.16
N CYS A 253 20.03 -12.89 3.10
CA CYS A 253 19.03 -11.86 2.86
C CYS A 253 17.87 -11.82 3.87
N LEU A 254 17.56 -12.94 4.52
CA LEU A 254 16.31 -13.09 5.28
C LEU A 254 16.24 -12.18 6.51
N GLY A 255 17.31 -12.13 7.32
CA GLY A 255 17.34 -11.31 8.54
C GLY A 255 17.17 -9.81 8.25
N PRO A 256 17.98 -9.22 7.34
CA PRO A 256 17.82 -7.83 6.91
C PRO A 256 16.44 -7.53 6.32
N ALA A 257 15.93 -8.38 5.43
CA ALA A 257 14.60 -8.19 4.82
C ALA A 257 13.45 -8.28 5.84
N GLN A 258 13.59 -9.13 6.87
CA GLN A 258 12.63 -9.16 7.99
C GLN A 258 12.70 -7.90 8.82
N LYS A 259 13.92 -7.40 9.08
CA LYS A 259 14.11 -6.18 9.89
C LYS A 259 13.60 -4.93 9.17
N SER A 260 13.74 -4.84 7.84
CA SER A 260 13.31 -3.66 7.09
C SER A 260 11.79 -3.50 7.05
N GLY A 261 11.04 -4.61 7.15
CA GLY A 261 9.58 -4.62 6.98
C GLY A 261 9.13 -4.38 5.53
N ASP A 262 10.05 -4.06 4.62
CA ASP A 262 9.75 -3.88 3.20
C ASP A 262 9.49 -5.25 2.56
N TRP A 263 8.22 -5.49 2.25
CA TRP A 263 7.80 -6.72 1.60
C TRP A 263 8.41 -6.93 0.21
N GLY A 264 8.88 -5.88 -0.46
CA GLY A 264 9.64 -5.97 -1.70
C GLY A 264 11.01 -6.57 -1.49
N GLU A 265 11.74 -6.17 -0.44
CA GLU A 265 13.00 -6.83 -0.05
C GLU A 265 12.76 -8.29 0.37
N MET A 266 11.67 -8.54 1.10
CA MET A 266 11.27 -9.89 1.48
C MET A 266 10.97 -10.77 0.25
N ALA A 267 10.21 -10.24 -0.71
CA ALA A 267 9.88 -10.93 -1.95
C ALA A 267 11.15 -11.27 -2.73
N LEU A 268 12.09 -10.33 -2.85
CA LEU A 268 13.38 -10.57 -3.49
C LEU A 268 14.18 -11.69 -2.82
N CYS A 269 14.29 -11.63 -1.50
CA CYS A 269 15.00 -12.64 -0.73
C CYS A 269 14.36 -14.03 -0.94
N MET A 270 13.03 -14.12 -0.82
CA MET A 270 12.28 -15.36 -1.07
C MET A 270 12.52 -15.90 -2.47
N MET A 271 12.54 -15.03 -3.47
CA MET A 271 12.79 -15.40 -4.86
C MET A 271 14.21 -15.90 -5.11
N ALA A 272 15.22 -15.21 -4.57
CA ALA A 272 16.61 -15.62 -4.65
C ALA A 272 16.81 -16.98 -3.96
N THR A 273 16.23 -17.18 -2.77
CA THR A 273 16.26 -18.46 -2.07
C THR A 273 15.51 -19.56 -2.85
N ALA A 274 14.37 -19.26 -3.49
CA ALA A 274 13.66 -20.23 -4.32
C ALA A 274 14.53 -20.72 -5.49
N ALA A 275 15.14 -19.78 -6.23
CA ALA A 275 15.99 -20.08 -7.37
C ALA A 275 17.26 -20.84 -6.97
N SER A 276 17.83 -20.54 -5.79
CA SER A 276 18.98 -21.28 -5.25
C SER A 276 18.63 -22.72 -4.87
N LYS A 277 17.39 -22.97 -4.43
CA LYS A 277 16.92 -24.31 -4.03
C LYS A 277 16.55 -25.22 -5.19
N ASP A 278 16.10 -24.65 -6.31
CA ASP A 278 15.62 -25.39 -7.47
C ASP A 278 16.23 -24.82 -8.75
N ALA A 279 17.28 -25.49 -9.25
CA ALA A 279 17.97 -25.10 -10.47
C ALA A 279 17.11 -25.26 -11.74
N GLU A 280 16.00 -26.01 -11.67
CA GLU A 280 15.06 -26.16 -12.79
C GLU A 280 13.87 -25.21 -12.68
N LEU A 281 13.85 -24.32 -11.67
CA LEU A 281 12.75 -23.38 -11.45
C LEU A 281 12.58 -22.47 -12.67
N ARG A 282 11.36 -22.49 -13.20
CA ARG A 282 10.97 -21.70 -14.38
C ARG A 282 10.15 -20.49 -13.97
N LYS A 283 10.44 -19.37 -14.62
CA LYS A 283 9.62 -18.15 -14.56
C LYS A 283 8.26 -18.38 -15.21
N ALA A 284 7.34 -17.44 -14.99
CA ALA A 284 6.01 -17.45 -15.61
C ALA A 284 6.05 -17.58 -17.15
N ASP A 285 7.07 -17.00 -17.80
CA ASP A 285 7.30 -17.08 -19.26
C ASP A 285 7.96 -18.40 -19.72
N GLY A 286 8.19 -19.34 -18.79
CA GLY A 286 8.77 -20.65 -19.04
C GLY A 286 10.29 -20.67 -19.14
N ARG A 287 10.98 -19.52 -19.02
CA ARG A 287 12.45 -19.44 -19.05
C ARG A 287 13.03 -19.83 -17.69
N VAL A 288 14.21 -20.45 -17.71
CA VAL A 288 15.00 -20.71 -16.50
C VAL A 288 15.55 -19.39 -15.96
N VAL A 289 15.63 -19.25 -14.64
CA VAL A 289 16.10 -18.02 -13.99
C VAL A 289 17.53 -17.70 -14.40
N ALA A 290 17.77 -16.47 -14.87
CA ALA A 290 19.10 -15.90 -15.07
C ALA A 290 19.42 -14.92 -13.94
N GLU A 291 20.68 -14.89 -13.51
CA GLU A 291 21.16 -14.14 -12.33
C GLU A 291 21.08 -12.60 -12.47
N ASN A 292 21.01 -12.04 -13.69
CA ASN A 292 20.98 -10.59 -13.96
C ASN A 292 19.66 -10.08 -14.54
N SER A 293 18.55 -10.35 -13.86
CA SER A 293 17.20 -10.04 -14.37
C SER A 293 16.57 -8.86 -13.64
N MET A 294 15.69 -8.10 -14.32
CA MET A 294 14.83 -7.04 -13.72
C MET A 294 14.05 -7.48 -12.48
N TRP A 295 13.99 -8.79 -12.23
CA TRP A 295 13.37 -9.42 -11.08
C TRP A 295 14.10 -9.16 -9.76
N TYR A 296 15.28 -8.53 -9.77
CA TYR A 296 16.01 -8.18 -8.56
C TYR A 296 16.05 -6.67 -8.36
N VAL A 297 14.89 -6.02 -8.36
CA VAL A 297 14.76 -4.60 -8.04
C VAL A 297 13.69 -4.46 -6.96
N PRO A 298 14.03 -4.09 -5.71
CA PRO A 298 13.09 -4.14 -4.58
C PRO A 298 11.86 -3.26 -4.81
N THR A 299 12.08 -2.09 -5.40
CA THR A 299 11.03 -1.09 -5.68
C THR A 299 9.94 -1.62 -6.61
N TYR A 300 10.26 -2.55 -7.52
CA TYR A 300 9.27 -3.18 -8.40
C TYR A 300 8.25 -4.01 -7.62
N TYR A 301 8.70 -4.68 -6.56
CA TYR A 301 7.86 -5.50 -5.71
C TYR A 301 7.18 -4.64 -4.64
N GLY A 302 7.94 -3.74 -4.00
CA GLY A 302 7.43 -2.88 -2.94
C GLY A 302 6.25 -2.00 -3.37
N LYS A 303 6.23 -1.54 -4.64
CA LYS A 303 5.14 -0.74 -5.21
C LYS A 303 3.96 -1.56 -5.72
N THR A 304 4.10 -2.87 -5.88
CA THR A 304 3.04 -3.71 -6.47
C THR A 304 1.73 -3.55 -5.68
N PHE A 305 0.59 -3.48 -6.37
CA PHE A 305 -0.74 -3.22 -5.77
C PHE A 305 -0.90 -1.85 -5.08
N HIS A 306 0.11 -0.98 -5.11
CA HIS A 306 -0.07 0.43 -4.73
C HIS A 306 -0.71 1.20 -5.89
N PRO A 307 -1.46 2.28 -5.60
CA PRO A 307 -1.97 3.17 -6.64
C PRO A 307 -0.85 3.77 -7.50
N ARG A 308 -1.08 3.80 -8.81
CA ARG A 308 -0.34 4.60 -9.80
C ARG A 308 -0.78 6.06 -9.71
N SER A 309 -0.12 6.95 -10.43
CA SER A 309 -0.38 8.39 -10.36
C SER A 309 -1.83 8.78 -10.61
N LEU A 310 -2.52 8.23 -11.62
CA LEU A 310 -3.96 8.50 -11.82
C LEU A 310 -4.81 8.04 -10.64
N GLY A 311 -4.48 6.90 -10.01
CA GLY A 311 -5.15 6.43 -8.80
C GLY A 311 -4.91 7.37 -7.61
N HIS A 312 -3.68 7.85 -7.43
CA HIS A 312 -3.38 8.87 -6.42
C HIS A 312 -4.08 10.21 -6.67
N MET A 313 -4.29 10.61 -7.92
CA MET A 313 -5.10 11.79 -8.27
C MET A 313 -6.55 11.58 -7.85
N ALA A 314 -7.14 10.40 -8.12
CA ALA A 314 -8.49 10.08 -7.67
C ALA A 314 -8.62 10.10 -6.14
N MET A 315 -7.63 9.56 -5.42
CA MET A 315 -7.58 9.64 -3.94
C MET A 315 -7.52 11.10 -3.46
N ARG A 316 -6.67 11.93 -4.06
CA ARG A 316 -6.56 13.36 -3.76
C ARG A 316 -7.91 14.06 -3.96
N ASP A 317 -8.58 13.80 -5.06
CA ASP A 317 -9.86 14.44 -5.39
C ASP A 317 -10.95 14.07 -4.38
N ARG A 318 -10.94 12.83 -3.87
CA ARG A 318 -11.81 12.37 -2.77
C ARG A 318 -11.49 13.06 -1.43
N ILE A 319 -10.21 13.25 -1.12
CA ILE A 319 -9.78 14.02 0.07
C ILE A 319 -10.28 15.47 -0.03
N TYR A 320 -10.06 16.14 -1.17
CA TYR A 320 -10.53 17.51 -1.34
C TYR A 320 -12.05 17.64 -1.32
N LYS A 321 -12.78 16.65 -1.84
CA LYS A 321 -14.23 16.60 -1.71
C LYS A 321 -14.64 16.54 -0.23
N ALA A 322 -14.05 15.63 0.55
CA ALA A 322 -14.33 15.50 1.98
C ALA A 322 -13.98 16.77 2.76
N TRP A 323 -12.86 17.42 2.44
CA TRP A 323 -12.47 18.68 3.08
C TRP A 323 -13.43 19.84 2.79
N ARG A 324 -13.95 19.93 1.56
CA ARG A 324 -14.99 20.93 1.22
C ARG A 324 -16.30 20.67 1.94
N GLU A 325 -16.74 19.42 2.01
CA GLU A 325 -17.98 19.03 2.70
C GLU A 325 -17.91 19.28 4.22
N ASN A 326 -16.71 19.26 4.81
CA ASN A 326 -16.47 19.46 6.23
C ASN A 326 -15.85 20.84 6.58
N ASN A 327 -15.77 21.77 5.61
CA ASN A 327 -15.20 23.11 5.79
C ASN A 327 -13.77 23.16 6.39
N ILE A 328 -12.92 22.17 6.08
CA ILE A 328 -11.54 22.07 6.61
C ILE A 328 -10.57 23.02 5.89
N ILE A 329 -10.83 23.31 4.61
CA ILE A 329 -10.07 24.30 3.85
C ILE A 329 -11.03 25.40 3.39
N PRO A 330 -10.72 26.71 3.58
CA PRO A 330 -11.47 27.78 2.94
C PRO A 330 -11.36 27.57 1.43
N THR A 331 -12.51 27.40 0.76
CA THR A 331 -12.66 27.16 -0.68
C THR A 331 -11.46 27.68 -1.49
N LEU A 332 -10.62 26.76 -1.96
CA LEU A 332 -9.67 27.03 -3.05
C LEU A 332 -10.54 27.43 -4.25
N GLY A 333 -10.52 28.72 -4.59
CA GLY A 333 -11.30 29.33 -5.66
C GLY A 333 -10.82 28.97 -7.05
#